data_AF-G2JBM8-F1
#
_entry.id   AF-G2JBM8-F1
#
_cell.length_a   1.000
_cell.length_b   1.000
_cell.length_c   1.000
_cell.angle_alpha   90.00
_cell.angle_beta   90.00
_cell.angle_gamma   90.00
#
_symmetry.space_group_name_H-M   'P 1'
#
loop_
_entity.id
_entity.type
_entity.pdbx_description
1 polymer ?
#
loop_
_entity_poly.entity_id
_entity_poly.type
_entity_poly.pdbx_seq_one_letter_code
_entity_poly.pdbx_strand_id
1 'polypeptide(L)'
;MKSIRPRRFWLLWLLLTELAVVVLLVPVDWIQQTRVHEIQRVEQRLGPDAPHRAMHTAHGWFQASLIRSGAYSALHHFLIPSEAERQRSKGLEYLEDGWFAWVEERLDVLMQLIDQLYVRVALLRLWWPCLLLAGLPALWEGWVMRCMKRTNFSHVSPVIHHYSVRGVLFLTSGLGMALLAPVPLEPMFMPAVLITACVLAGLALGHLQKRI
;
A
#
# COMPACT_ATOMS: atom_id res chain seq x y z
N MET A 1 -25.17 -6.55 24.47
CA MET A 1 -23.90 -6.70 23.70
C MET A 1 -24.10 -6.16 22.28
N LYS A 2 -23.62 -4.95 22.02
CA LYS A 2 -23.80 -4.24 20.74
C LYS A 2 -22.73 -4.74 19.77
N SER A 3 -23.14 -5.49 18.75
CA SER A 3 -22.31 -5.98 17.66
C SER A 3 -21.37 -4.89 17.16
N ILE A 4 -20.07 -5.08 17.40
CA ILE A 4 -18.99 -4.29 16.82
C ILE A 4 -19.04 -4.59 15.32
N ARG A 5 -19.55 -3.65 14.51
CA ARG A 5 -19.62 -3.81 13.04
C ARG A 5 -18.19 -4.04 12.51
N PRO A 6 -17.86 -5.19 11.92
CA PRO A 6 -16.50 -5.51 11.46
C PRO A 6 -16.11 -4.78 10.16
N ARG A 7 -16.98 -3.94 9.58
CA ARG A 7 -16.78 -3.34 8.24
C ARG A 7 -15.53 -2.48 8.08
N ARG A 8 -14.92 -1.97 9.17
CA ARG A 8 -13.67 -1.19 9.10
C ARG A 8 -12.41 -2.05 9.15
N PHE A 9 -12.46 -3.20 9.82
CA PHE A 9 -11.32 -4.11 9.93
C PHE A 9 -11.19 -5.06 8.73
N TRP A 10 -12.27 -5.25 7.96
CA TRP A 10 -12.26 -6.14 6.80
C TRP A 10 -11.19 -5.78 5.77
N LEU A 11 -10.92 -4.49 5.53
CA LEU A 11 -9.85 -4.06 4.61
C LEU A 11 -8.46 -4.41 5.13
N LEU A 12 -8.21 -4.23 6.43
CA LEU A 12 -6.93 -4.62 7.04
C LEU A 12 -6.73 -6.12 6.95
N TRP A 13 -7.77 -6.91 7.25
CA TRP A 13 -7.73 -8.36 7.08
C TRP A 13 -7.47 -8.78 5.64
N LEU A 14 -8.07 -8.09 4.67
CA LEU A 14 -7.88 -8.35 3.26
C LEU A 14 -6.43 -8.08 2.83
N LEU A 15 -5.85 -6.94 3.23
CA LEU A 15 -4.43 -6.61 2.95
C LEU A 15 -3.47 -7.58 3.65
N LEU A 16 -3.75 -7.98 4.89
CA LEU A 16 -2.94 -8.97 5.61
C LEU A 16 -2.99 -10.35 4.94
N THR A 17 -4.18 -10.74 4.47
CA THR A 17 -4.35 -12.02 3.76
C THR A 17 -3.62 -11.99 2.42
N GLU A 18 -3.70 -10.88 1.68
CA GLU A 18 -2.94 -10.67 0.45
C GLU A 18 -1.43 -10.76 0.70
N LEU A 19 -0.92 -10.06 1.72
CA LEU A 19 0.48 -10.12 2.11
C LEU A 19 0.90 -11.57 2.44
N ALA A 20 0.10 -12.29 3.22
CA ALA A 20 0.37 -13.68 3.56
C ALA A 20 0.40 -14.58 2.32
N VAL A 21 -0.55 -14.41 1.40
CA VAL A 21 -0.60 -15.15 0.13
C VAL A 21 0.63 -14.87 -0.71
N VAL A 22 1.01 -13.60 -0.85
CA VAL A 22 2.19 -13.21 -1.63
C VAL A 22 3.45 -13.80 -1.01
N VAL A 23 3.66 -13.65 0.30
CA VAL A 23 4.84 -14.20 0.97
C VAL A 23 4.93 -15.72 0.82
N LEU A 24 3.81 -16.44 0.91
CA LEU A 24 3.81 -17.90 0.86
C LEU A 24 3.98 -18.47 -0.56
N LEU A 25 3.33 -17.87 -1.56
CA LEU A 25 3.23 -18.41 -2.92
C LEU A 25 4.28 -17.85 -3.88
N VAL A 26 4.80 -16.64 -3.64
CA VAL A 26 5.59 -15.93 -4.65
C VAL A 26 7.08 -16.15 -4.40
N PRO A 27 7.83 -16.68 -5.38
CA PRO A 27 9.25 -16.89 -5.24
C PRO A 27 10.01 -15.55 -5.28
N VAL A 28 11.17 -15.52 -4.63
CA VAL A 28 12.06 -14.34 -4.57
C VAL A 28 12.38 -13.78 -5.96
N ASP A 29 12.74 -14.63 -6.91
CA ASP A 29 13.18 -14.20 -8.25
C ASP A 29 12.10 -13.41 -8.99
N TRP A 30 10.83 -13.75 -8.77
CA TRP A 30 9.69 -13.07 -9.38
C TRP A 30 9.60 -11.61 -8.92
N ILE A 31 9.88 -11.35 -7.65
CA ILE A 31 9.86 -10.00 -7.08
C ILE A 31 10.99 -9.17 -7.67
N GLN A 32 12.18 -9.76 -7.83
CA GLN A 32 13.33 -9.08 -8.43
C GLN A 32 13.07 -8.72 -9.90
N GLN A 33 12.54 -9.66 -10.69
CA GLN A 33 12.18 -9.41 -12.09
C GLN A 33 11.11 -8.32 -12.20
N THR A 34 10.08 -8.40 -11.37
CA THR A 34 9.01 -7.39 -11.29
C THR A 34 9.57 -6.01 -11.01
N ARG A 35 10.49 -5.91 -10.05
CA ARG A 35 11.15 -4.66 -9.69
C ARG A 35 11.92 -4.07 -10.87
N VAL A 36 12.74 -4.88 -11.57
CA VAL A 36 13.51 -4.42 -12.74
C VAL A 36 12.57 -3.86 -13.81
N HIS A 37 11.48 -4.57 -14.12
CA HIS A 37 10.49 -4.11 -15.10
C HIS A 37 9.79 -2.83 -14.67
N GLU A 38 9.45 -2.69 -13.38
CA GLU A 38 8.83 -1.48 -12.84
C GLU A 38 9.77 -0.28 -12.98
N ILE A 39 11.05 -0.43 -12.63
CA ILE A 39 12.06 0.63 -12.75
C ILE A 39 12.21 1.07 -14.21
N GLN A 40 12.31 0.12 -15.15
CA GLN A 40 12.41 0.41 -16.58
C GLN A 40 11.21 1.23 -17.08
N ARG A 41 9.99 0.89 -16.65
CA ARG A 41 8.78 1.63 -17.03
C ARG A 41 8.75 3.03 -16.42
N VAL A 42 9.17 3.17 -15.17
CA VAL A 42 9.30 4.48 -14.51
C VAL A 42 10.29 5.35 -15.26
N GLU A 43 11.46 4.81 -15.60
CA GLU A 43 12.50 5.52 -16.36
C GLU A 43 12.00 5.96 -17.74
N GLN A 44 11.32 5.08 -18.48
CA GLN A 44 10.77 5.39 -19.80
C GLN A 44 9.72 6.52 -19.78
N ARG A 45 8.98 6.66 -18.67
CA ARG A 45 7.85 7.63 -18.56
C ARG A 45 8.21 8.93 -17.85
N LEU A 46 9.07 8.86 -16.84
CA LEU A 46 9.41 9.97 -15.95
C LEU A 46 10.86 10.43 -16.08
N GLY A 47 11.67 9.73 -16.88
CA GLY A 47 13.10 9.96 -17.02
C GLY A 47 13.93 9.26 -15.92
N PRO A 48 15.27 9.26 -16.07
CA PRO A 48 16.18 8.50 -15.21
C PRO A 48 16.26 9.02 -13.77
N ASP A 49 15.99 10.31 -13.53
CA ASP A 49 16.13 10.92 -12.20
C ASP A 49 15.00 10.53 -11.23
N ALA A 50 13.82 10.17 -11.75
CA ALA A 50 12.67 9.78 -10.93
C ALA A 50 12.90 8.47 -10.15
N PRO A 51 13.28 7.34 -10.78
CA PRO A 51 13.53 6.10 -10.07
C PRO A 51 14.70 6.22 -9.09
N HIS A 52 15.79 6.91 -9.46
CA HIS A 52 16.95 7.10 -8.57
C HIS A 52 16.57 7.81 -7.27
N ARG A 53 15.80 8.91 -7.34
CA ARG A 53 15.32 9.63 -6.15
C ARG A 53 14.38 8.78 -5.31
N ALA A 54 13.49 8.02 -5.94
CA ALA A 54 12.55 7.15 -5.23
C ALA A 54 13.30 6.03 -4.49
N MET A 55 14.26 5.36 -5.14
CA MET A 55 15.10 4.33 -4.54
C MET A 55 15.95 4.87 -3.39
N HIS A 56 16.61 6.01 -3.56
CA HIS A 56 17.44 6.60 -2.52
C HIS A 56 16.61 6.91 -1.26
N THR A 57 15.41 7.46 -1.45
CA THR A 57 14.47 7.76 -0.37
C THR A 57 13.98 6.48 0.31
N ALA A 58 13.58 5.48 -0.48
CA ALA A 58 13.11 4.19 0.00
C ALA A 58 14.18 3.44 0.79
N HIS A 59 15.41 3.40 0.29
CA HIS A 59 16.54 2.78 0.98
C HIS A 59 16.82 3.47 2.32
N GLY A 60 16.75 4.80 2.37
CA GLY A 60 16.88 5.54 3.62
C GLY A 60 15.79 5.18 4.64
N TRP A 61 14.54 4.99 4.19
CA TRP A 61 13.44 4.55 5.05
C TRP A 61 13.60 3.10 5.52
N PHE A 62 13.99 2.20 4.62
CA PHE A 62 14.25 0.79 4.93
C PHE A 62 15.38 0.66 5.96
N GLN A 63 16.52 1.31 5.73
CA GLN A 63 17.65 1.34 6.65
C GLN A 63 17.26 1.90 8.03
N ALA A 64 16.53 3.01 8.07
CA ALA A 64 16.13 3.64 9.33
C ALA A 64 15.13 2.78 10.13
N SER A 65 14.22 2.09 9.45
CA SER A 65 13.08 1.39 10.05
C SER A 65 13.35 -0.07 10.39
N LEU A 66 14.12 -0.79 9.57
CA LEU A 66 14.36 -2.24 9.73
C LEU A 66 15.76 -2.56 10.23
N ILE A 67 16.78 -1.90 9.67
CA ILE A 67 18.19 -2.23 9.95
C ILE A 67 18.65 -1.50 11.22
N ARG A 68 18.55 -0.17 11.25
CA ARG A 68 19.02 0.64 12.38
C ARG A 68 18.20 0.44 13.66
N SER A 69 16.93 0.09 13.53
CA SER A 69 16.06 -0.24 14.66
C SER A 69 16.35 -1.62 15.27
N GLY A 70 17.10 -2.48 14.56
CA GLY A 70 17.27 -3.88 14.91
C GLY A 70 16.01 -4.72 14.70
N ALA A 71 14.97 -4.20 14.03
CA ALA A 71 13.74 -4.97 13.79
C ALA A 71 14.01 -6.19 12.89
N TYR A 72 14.90 -6.07 11.90
CA TYR A 72 15.30 -7.19 11.06
C TYR A 72 16.02 -8.27 11.88
N SER A 73 17.01 -7.90 12.68
CA SER A 73 17.77 -8.86 13.50
C SER A 73 16.88 -9.51 14.58
N ALA A 74 15.95 -8.76 15.17
CA ALA A 74 14.97 -9.31 16.12
C ALA A 74 14.01 -10.30 15.44
N LEU A 75 13.50 -9.98 14.26
CA LEU A 75 12.59 -10.85 13.50
C LEU A 75 13.31 -12.13 13.05
N HIS A 76 14.54 -11.99 12.56
CA HIS A 76 15.38 -13.12 12.15
C HIS A 76 15.68 -14.03 13.33
N HIS A 77 16.11 -13.49 14.48
CA HIS A 77 16.41 -14.28 15.67
C HIS A 77 15.18 -14.95 16.29
N PHE A 78 14.00 -14.32 16.16
CA PHE A 78 12.74 -14.91 16.64
C PHE A 78 12.26 -16.09 15.78
N LEU A 79 12.43 -16.01 14.46
CA LEU A 79 11.97 -17.05 13.52
C LEU A 79 13.00 -18.16 13.30
N ILE A 80 14.29 -17.83 13.38
CA ILE A 80 15.40 -18.74 13.12
C ILE A 80 16.26 -18.83 14.40
N PRO A 81 16.19 -19.96 15.13
CA PRO A 81 17.02 -20.21 16.31
C PRO A 81 18.49 -20.10 15.95
N SER A 82 19.30 -19.55 16.86
CA SER A 82 20.73 -19.42 16.66
C SER A 82 21.41 -20.79 16.52
N GLU A 83 22.54 -20.87 15.80
CA GLU A 83 23.28 -22.13 15.62
C GLU A 83 23.64 -22.81 16.95
N ALA A 84 23.92 -22.02 18.00
CA ALA A 84 24.21 -22.51 19.35
C ALA A 84 22.98 -23.10 20.07
N GLU A 85 21.76 -22.67 19.74
CA GLU A 85 20.50 -23.21 20.28
C GLU A 85 20.04 -24.46 19.51
N ARG A 86 20.37 -24.55 18.21
CA ARG A 86 20.15 -25.76 17.39
C ARG A 86 20.94 -26.95 17.96
N GLN A 87 22.22 -26.77 18.23
CA GLN A 87 23.08 -27.82 18.80
C GLN A 87 22.65 -28.29 20.20
N ARG A 88 21.92 -27.46 20.96
CA ARG A 88 21.44 -27.80 22.31
C ARG A 88 20.07 -28.48 22.33
N SER A 89 19.30 -28.41 21.24
CA SER A 89 17.92 -28.90 21.20
C SER A 89 17.77 -30.11 20.30
N LYS A 90 17.75 -31.31 20.91
CA LYS A 90 17.57 -32.60 20.22
C LYS A 90 16.24 -32.75 19.44
N GLY A 91 15.26 -31.87 19.67
CA GLY A 91 13.99 -31.86 18.94
C GLY A 91 14.01 -31.11 17.60
N LEU A 92 15.09 -30.38 17.32
CA LEU A 92 15.24 -29.54 16.12
C LEU A 92 15.94 -30.25 14.96
N GLU A 93 16.65 -31.35 15.20
CA GLU A 93 17.34 -32.16 14.16
C GLU A 93 16.38 -32.62 13.04
N TYR A 94 15.13 -32.98 13.36
CA TYR A 94 14.14 -33.40 12.35
C TYR A 94 13.62 -32.26 11.46
N LEU A 95 13.84 -31.00 11.83
CA LEU A 95 13.44 -29.80 11.08
C LEU A 95 14.60 -29.22 10.24
N GLU A 96 15.82 -29.75 10.37
CA GLU A 96 17.03 -29.17 9.77
C GLU A 96 17.10 -29.28 8.26
N ASP A 97 16.58 -30.35 7.65
CA ASP A 97 16.84 -30.64 6.23
C ASP A 97 16.08 -29.75 5.22
N GLY A 98 15.17 -28.85 5.67
CA GLY A 98 14.51 -27.96 4.72
C GLY A 98 13.53 -26.93 5.29
N TRP A 99 13.05 -27.08 6.52
CA TRP A 99 12.14 -26.09 7.12
C TRP A 99 12.82 -24.74 7.32
N PHE A 100 14.05 -24.73 7.83
CA PHE A 100 14.79 -23.48 8.05
C PHE A 100 15.17 -22.78 6.75
N ALA A 101 15.63 -23.51 5.74
CA ALA A 101 15.89 -22.96 4.42
C ALA A 101 14.62 -22.34 3.81
N TRP A 102 13.47 -23.01 3.95
CA TRP A 102 12.19 -22.46 3.51
C TRP A 102 11.79 -21.19 4.28
N VAL A 103 11.93 -21.15 5.60
CA VAL A 103 11.63 -19.95 6.41
C VAL A 103 12.54 -18.78 6.03
N GLU A 104 13.83 -19.05 5.79
CA GLU A 104 14.81 -18.05 5.36
C GLU A 104 14.44 -17.46 4.00
N GLU A 105 14.07 -18.28 3.02
CA GLU A 105 13.54 -17.81 1.73
C GLU A 105 12.30 -16.92 1.91
N ARG A 106 11.37 -17.29 2.80
CA ARG A 106 10.14 -16.51 3.04
C ARG A 106 10.42 -15.19 3.75
N LEU A 107 11.43 -15.16 4.62
CA LEU A 107 11.90 -13.93 5.24
C LEU A 107 12.51 -13.00 4.19
N ASP A 108 13.29 -13.54 3.25
CA ASP A 108 13.85 -12.77 2.13
C ASP A 108 12.76 -12.21 1.21
N VAL A 109 11.74 -13.01 0.89
CA VAL A 109 10.54 -12.54 0.16
C VAL A 109 9.90 -11.37 0.90
N LEU A 110 9.66 -11.52 2.21
CA LEU A 110 9.04 -10.47 3.02
C LEU A 110 9.88 -9.19 3.02
N MET A 111 11.20 -9.27 3.16
CA MET A 111 12.08 -8.10 3.14
C MET A 111 12.07 -7.40 1.78
N GLN A 112 12.07 -8.17 0.69
CA GLN A 112 12.03 -7.60 -0.66
C GLN A 112 10.68 -6.94 -0.97
N LEU A 113 9.57 -7.49 -0.47
CA LEU A 113 8.25 -6.86 -0.56
C LEU A 113 8.20 -5.55 0.23
N ILE A 114 8.76 -5.52 1.44
CA ILE A 114 8.80 -4.29 2.25
C ILE A 114 9.63 -3.22 1.54
N ASP A 115 10.80 -3.57 1.02
CA ASP A 115 11.64 -2.63 0.27
C ASP A 115 10.93 -2.14 -1.01
N GLN A 116 10.27 -3.03 -1.75
CA GLN A 116 9.46 -2.66 -2.91
C GLN A 116 8.31 -1.71 -2.53
N LEU A 117 7.63 -1.97 -1.41
CA LEU A 117 6.59 -1.09 -0.88
C LEU A 117 7.15 0.31 -0.58
N TYR A 118 8.34 0.41 0.03
CA TYR A 118 8.99 1.70 0.26
C TYR A 118 9.28 2.45 -1.03
N VAL A 119 9.76 1.76 -2.07
CA VAL A 119 9.99 2.37 -3.40
C VAL A 119 8.69 2.91 -3.99
N ARG A 120 7.61 2.13 -3.93
CA ARG A 120 6.30 2.55 -4.45
C ARG A 120 5.71 3.72 -3.67
N VAL A 121 5.87 3.74 -2.35
CA VAL A 121 5.48 4.88 -1.51
C VAL A 121 6.32 6.12 -1.81
N ALA A 122 7.62 5.95 -2.09
CA ALA A 122 8.47 7.06 -2.52
C ALA A 122 8.06 7.61 -3.90
N LEU A 123 7.66 6.74 -4.83
CA LEU A 123 7.09 7.14 -6.11
C LEU A 123 5.75 7.87 -5.93
N LEU A 124 4.86 7.39 -5.05
CA LEU A 124 3.62 8.10 -4.71
C LEU A 124 3.88 9.52 -4.19
N ARG A 125 4.96 9.71 -3.42
CA ARG A 125 5.36 11.04 -2.95
C ARG A 125 5.77 11.97 -4.09
N LEU A 126 6.37 11.45 -5.16
CA LEU A 126 6.70 12.25 -6.35
C LEU A 126 5.44 12.83 -7.01
N TRP A 127 4.31 12.12 -6.92
CA TRP A 127 3.02 12.56 -7.45
C TRP A 127 2.25 13.51 -6.54
N TRP A 128 2.73 13.77 -5.31
CA TRP A 128 2.07 14.64 -4.36
C TRP A 128 1.74 16.06 -4.90
N PRO A 129 2.63 16.74 -5.65
CA PRO A 129 2.30 18.03 -6.24
C PRO A 129 1.11 17.96 -7.20
N CYS A 130 1.03 16.94 -8.05
CA CYS A 130 -0.10 16.73 -8.95
C CYS A 130 -1.40 16.49 -8.18
N LEU A 131 -1.34 15.75 -7.07
CA LEU A 131 -2.50 15.52 -6.21
C LEU A 131 -2.99 16.78 -5.52
N LEU A 132 -2.08 17.66 -5.11
CA LEU A 132 -2.46 18.95 -4.55
C LEU A 132 -3.13 19.83 -5.60
N LEU A 133 -2.57 19.88 -6.81
CA LEU A 133 -3.11 20.68 -7.92
C LEU A 133 -4.49 20.21 -8.37
N ALA A 134 -4.74 18.89 -8.43
CA ALA A 134 -6.04 18.35 -8.83
C ALA A 134 -7.03 18.22 -7.66
N GLY A 135 -6.53 17.85 -6.48
CA GLY A 135 -7.33 17.57 -5.31
C GLY A 135 -7.88 18.81 -4.63
N LEU A 136 -7.11 19.90 -4.53
CA LEU A 136 -7.58 21.12 -3.88
C LEU A 136 -8.80 21.73 -4.60
N PRO A 137 -8.81 21.92 -5.94
CA PRO A 137 -9.98 22.39 -6.66
C PRO A 137 -11.19 21.47 -6.51
N ALA A 138 -11.01 20.15 -6.67
CA ALA A 138 -12.11 19.19 -6.57
C ALA A 138 -12.79 19.19 -5.18
N LEU A 139 -11.99 19.28 -4.12
CA LEU A 139 -12.51 19.37 -2.75
C LEU A 139 -13.17 20.72 -2.49
N TRP A 140 -12.59 21.81 -3.02
CA TRP A 140 -13.15 23.16 -2.90
C TRP A 140 -14.49 23.28 -3.62
N GLU A 141 -14.60 22.78 -4.84
CA GLU A 141 -15.85 22.71 -5.60
C GLU A 141 -16.92 21.92 -4.84
N GLY A 142 -16.55 20.75 -4.30
CA GLY A 142 -17.43 19.96 -3.44
C GLY A 142 -17.92 20.74 -2.22
N TRP A 143 -17.04 21.49 -1.56
CA TRP A 143 -17.37 22.33 -0.41
C TRP A 143 -18.32 23.48 -0.77
N VAL A 144 -18.02 24.23 -1.83
CA VAL A 144 -18.86 25.34 -2.31
C VAL A 144 -20.24 24.84 -2.72
N MET A 145 -20.30 23.72 -3.46
CA MET A 145 -21.56 23.10 -3.85
C MET A 145 -22.39 22.66 -2.63
N ARG A 146 -21.74 22.19 -1.57
CA ARG A 146 -22.44 21.91 -0.30
C ARG A 146 -23.01 23.19 0.31
N CYS A 147 -22.26 24.28 0.34
CA CYS A 147 -22.73 25.57 0.85
C CYS A 147 -23.96 26.08 0.07
N MET A 148 -23.92 26.02 -1.27
CA MET A 148 -25.05 26.40 -2.13
C MET A 148 -26.27 25.51 -1.90
N LYS A 149 -26.08 24.18 -1.76
CA LYS A 149 -27.17 23.26 -1.46
C LYS A 149 -27.72 23.45 -0.05
N ARG A 150 -26.95 23.98 0.91
CA ARG A 150 -27.48 24.30 2.25
C ARG A 150 -28.48 25.45 2.19
N THR A 151 -28.17 26.51 1.44
CA THR A 151 -29.02 27.71 1.30
C THR A 151 -30.20 27.49 0.35
N ASN A 152 -30.06 26.65 -0.67
CA ASN A 152 -31.18 26.25 -1.53
C ASN A 152 -31.99 25.09 -0.94
N PHE A 153 -33.31 25.07 -1.18
CA PHE A 153 -34.20 23.93 -0.87
C PHE A 153 -34.02 22.74 -1.85
N SER A 154 -32.90 22.70 -2.58
CA SER A 154 -32.62 21.64 -3.55
C SER A 154 -32.35 20.31 -2.85
N HIS A 155 -32.94 19.24 -3.39
CA HIS A 155 -32.72 17.89 -2.89
C HIS A 155 -31.31 17.41 -3.21
N VAL A 156 -30.62 16.93 -2.16
CA VAL A 156 -29.30 16.30 -2.28
C VAL A 156 -29.52 14.84 -2.65
N SER A 157 -29.01 14.39 -3.80
CA SER A 157 -29.11 12.99 -4.20
C SER A 157 -28.26 12.09 -3.28
N PRO A 158 -28.88 11.21 -2.46
CA PRO A 158 -28.15 10.28 -1.60
C PRO A 158 -27.40 9.21 -2.41
N VAL A 159 -27.84 8.97 -3.65
CA VAL A 159 -27.25 8.01 -4.58
C VAL A 159 -25.82 8.45 -4.94
N ILE A 160 -25.63 9.71 -5.34
CA ILE A 160 -24.32 10.24 -5.74
C ILE A 160 -23.34 10.17 -4.55
N HIS A 161 -23.78 10.54 -3.35
CA HIS A 161 -22.94 10.45 -2.16
C HIS A 161 -22.48 9.00 -1.91
N HIS A 162 -23.41 8.05 -1.94
CA HIS A 162 -23.10 6.65 -1.65
C HIS A 162 -22.16 6.01 -2.66
N TYR A 163 -22.39 6.23 -3.96
CA TYR A 163 -21.49 5.74 -5.02
C TYR A 163 -20.13 6.44 -4.99
N SER A 164 -20.08 7.73 -4.66
CA SER A 164 -18.82 8.46 -4.54
C SER A 164 -17.98 7.94 -3.38
N VAL A 165 -18.57 7.76 -2.20
CA VAL A 165 -17.88 7.19 -1.02
C VAL A 165 -17.42 5.76 -1.29
N ARG A 166 -18.26 4.92 -1.90
CA ARG A 166 -17.88 3.56 -2.29
C ARG A 166 -16.76 3.57 -3.34
N GLY A 167 -16.84 4.44 -4.33
CA GLY A 167 -15.81 4.59 -5.36
C GLY A 167 -14.45 4.98 -4.77
N VAL A 168 -14.41 5.98 -3.88
CA VAL A 168 -13.19 6.33 -3.14
C VAL A 168 -12.65 5.13 -2.36
N LEU A 169 -13.53 4.39 -1.67
CA LEU A 169 -13.12 3.21 -0.90
C LEU A 169 -12.54 2.12 -1.80
N PHE A 170 -13.18 1.80 -2.92
CA PHE A 170 -12.71 0.79 -3.87
C PHE A 170 -11.40 1.19 -4.55
N LEU A 171 -11.27 2.46 -4.96
CA LEU A 171 -10.05 2.97 -5.59
C LEU A 171 -8.86 2.97 -4.63
N THR A 172 -9.05 3.46 -3.40
CA THR A 172 -7.97 3.50 -2.40
C THR A 172 -7.61 2.10 -1.90
N SER A 173 -8.58 1.20 -1.74
CA SER A 173 -8.32 -0.19 -1.38
C SER A 173 -7.60 -0.93 -2.51
N GLY A 174 -8.08 -0.78 -3.75
CA GLY A 174 -7.45 -1.37 -4.93
C GLY A 174 -6.04 -0.84 -5.17
N LEU A 175 -5.78 0.44 -4.89
CA LEU A 175 -4.42 0.99 -4.89
C LEU A 175 -3.55 0.34 -3.80
N GLY A 176 -4.07 0.18 -2.58
CA GLY A 176 -3.38 -0.52 -1.50
C GLY A 176 -2.98 -1.95 -1.87
N MET A 177 -3.91 -2.70 -2.47
CA MET A 177 -3.65 -4.05 -2.99
C MET A 177 -2.60 -4.01 -4.11
N ALA A 178 -2.76 -3.13 -5.09
CA ALA A 178 -1.81 -2.98 -6.19
C ALA A 178 -0.39 -2.68 -5.70
N LEU A 179 -0.23 -1.87 -4.64
CA LEU A 179 1.07 -1.56 -4.05
C LEU A 179 1.75 -2.76 -3.38
N LEU A 180 0.97 -3.71 -2.85
CA LEU A 180 1.49 -4.96 -2.27
C LEU A 180 1.65 -6.08 -3.30
N ALA A 181 0.90 -6.01 -4.40
CA ALA A 181 0.93 -7.02 -5.43
C ALA A 181 2.30 -7.07 -6.13
N PRO A 182 2.92 -8.26 -6.28
CA PRO A 182 4.21 -8.46 -6.94
C PRO A 182 4.02 -8.50 -8.46
N VAL A 183 3.37 -7.46 -8.99
CA VAL A 183 3.16 -7.25 -10.41
C VAL A 183 3.74 -5.89 -10.80
N PRO A 184 4.37 -5.77 -11.98
CA PRO A 184 4.98 -4.52 -12.36
C PRO A 184 3.87 -3.51 -12.64
N LEU A 185 3.84 -2.45 -11.83
CA LEU A 185 2.84 -1.40 -11.96
C LEU A 185 3.25 -0.41 -13.03
N GLU A 186 2.26 0.12 -13.75
CA GLU A 186 2.51 1.26 -14.61
C GLU A 186 2.62 2.56 -13.80
N PRO A 187 3.64 3.41 -14.02
CA PRO A 187 3.87 4.61 -13.22
C PRO A 187 2.68 5.58 -13.24
N MET A 188 1.90 5.58 -14.34
CA MET A 188 0.73 6.44 -14.53
C MET A 188 -0.54 5.91 -13.86
N PHE A 189 -0.56 4.64 -13.44
CA PHE A 189 -1.70 4.04 -12.76
C PHE A 189 -1.95 4.71 -11.40
N MET A 190 -0.88 4.92 -10.62
CA MET A 190 -0.96 5.54 -9.30
C MET A 190 -1.59 6.95 -9.33
N PRO A 191 -1.09 7.92 -10.12
CA PRO A 191 -1.69 9.25 -10.16
C PRO A 191 -3.12 9.22 -10.73
N ALA A 192 -3.42 8.39 -11.73
CA ALA A 192 -4.76 8.30 -12.30
C ALA A 192 -5.80 7.86 -11.26
N VAL A 193 -5.49 6.83 -10.47
CA VAL A 193 -6.37 6.33 -9.40
C VAL A 193 -6.58 7.40 -8.31
N LEU A 194 -5.51 8.09 -7.92
CA LEU A 194 -5.57 9.09 -6.85
C LEU A 194 -6.34 10.36 -7.29
N ILE A 195 -6.12 10.85 -8.52
CA ILE A 195 -6.87 11.98 -9.06
C ILE A 195 -8.37 11.63 -9.13
N THR A 196 -8.70 10.43 -9.62
CA THR A 196 -10.09 9.95 -9.67
C THR A 196 -10.69 9.86 -8.26
N ALA A 197 -9.93 9.37 -7.28
CA ALA A 197 -10.37 9.33 -5.88
C ALA A 197 -10.59 10.73 -5.31
N CYS A 198 -9.75 11.72 -5.63
CA CYS A 198 -9.94 13.12 -5.22
C CYS A 198 -11.23 13.72 -5.79
N VAL A 199 -11.51 13.49 -7.08
CA VAL A 199 -12.75 13.95 -7.73
C VAL A 199 -13.98 13.34 -7.07
N LEU A 200 -13.97 12.02 -6.85
CA LEU A 200 -15.06 11.33 -6.16
C LEU A 200 -15.21 11.80 -4.70
N ALA A 201 -14.11 12.10 -4.01
CA ALA A 201 -14.17 12.68 -2.66
C ALA A 201 -14.83 14.06 -2.67
N GLY A 202 -14.50 14.92 -3.65
CA GLY A 202 -15.17 16.20 -3.87
C GLY A 202 -16.68 16.04 -4.10
N LEU A 203 -17.07 15.10 -4.96
CA LEU A 203 -18.48 14.77 -5.21
C LEU A 203 -19.19 14.24 -3.95
N ALA A 204 -18.53 13.40 -3.17
CA ALA A 204 -19.06 12.89 -1.91
C ALA A 204 -19.33 14.03 -0.91
N LEU A 205 -18.40 14.98 -0.79
CA LEU A 205 -18.52 16.17 0.07
C LEU A 205 -19.67 17.08 -0.39
N GLY A 206 -19.80 17.32 -1.69
CA GLY A 206 -20.86 18.15 -2.28
C GLY A 206 -22.26 17.53 -2.20
N HIS A 207 -22.36 16.24 -1.85
CA HIS A 207 -23.62 15.51 -1.67
C HIS A 207 -23.84 15.01 -0.24
N LEU A 208 -23.09 15.53 0.74
CA LEU A 208 -23.35 15.24 2.14
C LEU A 208 -24.77 15.69 2.51
N GLN A 209 -25.56 14.75 3.05
CA GLN A 209 -26.93 15.00 3.47
C GLN A 209 -26.95 16.10 4.55
N LYS A 210 -27.91 17.04 4.44
CA LYS A 210 -28.12 18.04 5.49
C LYS A 210 -28.47 17.29 6.78
N ARG A 211 -27.63 17.41 7.80
CA ARG A 211 -28.06 17.15 9.18
C ARG A 211 -28.69 18.44 9.68
N ILE A 212 -29.98 18.34 10.04
CA ILE A 212 -30.75 19.36 10.76
C ILE A 212 -30.16 19.47 12.16
#